data_AF-A0A9E0SWU7-F1
#
_entry.id   AF-A0A9E0SWU7-F1
#
_cell.length_a   1.000
_cell.length_b   1.000
_cell.length_c   1.000
_cell.angle_alpha   90.00
_cell.angle_beta   90.00
_cell.angle_gamma   90.00
#
_symmetry.space_group_name_H-M   'P 1'
#
loop_
_entity.id
_entity.type
_entity.pdbx_description
1 polymer ?
#
loop_
_entity_poly.entity_id
_entity_poly.type
_entity_poly.pdbx_seq_one_letter_code
_entity_poly.pdbx_strand_id
1 'polypeptide(L)'
;MHFDERVVGDYRIFAGAMEAPRGDGYTAAMIVQRLRGIPNAPREAYRDESLAGGHRWESAEAALAYAFHKAQEVIRKQAVGALAA
;
A
#
# COMPACT_ATOMS: atom_id res chain seq x y z
N MET A 1 7.99 14.43 0.93
CA MET A 1 7.15 13.23 0.73
C MET A 1 7.82 12.36 -0.31
N HIS A 2 8.14 11.11 0.03
CA HIS A 2 8.64 10.12 -0.92
C HIS A 2 7.47 9.27 -1.40
N PHE A 3 7.47 8.93 -2.68
CA PHE A 3 6.37 8.22 -3.30
C PHE A 3 6.90 7.28 -4.37
N ASP A 4 6.32 6.09 -4.43
CA ASP A 4 6.65 5.07 -5.42
C ASP A 4 5.34 4.39 -5.88
N GLU A 5 5.18 4.27 -7.20
CA GLU A 5 4.05 3.62 -7.84
C GLU A 5 4.52 2.37 -8.57
N ARG A 6 3.88 1.23 -8.32
CA ARG A 6 4.21 -0.03 -8.98
C ARG A 6 2.98 -0.78 -9.45
N VAL A 7 3.09 -1.41 -10.62
CA VAL A 7 2.09 -2.34 -11.13
C VAL A 7 2.54 -3.77 -10.83
N VAL A 8 1.67 -4.56 -10.21
CA VAL A 8 1.91 -5.96 -9.85
C VAL A 8 0.71 -6.79 -10.28
N GLY A 9 0.85 -7.55 -11.37
CA GLY A 9 -0.26 -8.30 -11.97
C GLY A 9 -1.41 -7.39 -12.37
N ASP A 10 -2.61 -7.67 -11.86
CA ASP A 10 -3.81 -6.87 -12.09
C ASP A 10 -4.01 -5.75 -11.06
N TYR A 11 -2.97 -5.40 -10.30
CA TYR A 11 -3.03 -4.37 -9.26
C TYR A 11 -2.02 -3.25 -9.51
N ARG A 12 -2.37 -2.05 -9.09
CA ARG A 12 -1.50 -0.88 -8.99
C ARG A 12 -1.37 -0.49 -7.52
N ILE A 13 -0.15 -0.29 -7.08
CA ILE A 13 0.19 0.04 -5.70
C ILE A 13 0.75 1.47 -5.72
N PHE A 14 0.21 2.30 -4.85
CA PHE A 14 0.71 3.62 -4.53
C PHE A 14 1.28 3.55 -3.12
N ALA A 15 2.60 3.72 -2.97
CA ALA A 15 3.26 3.75 -1.67
C ALA A 15 3.80 5.16 -1.40
N GLY A 16 3.59 5.64 -0.19
CA GLY A 16 4.09 6.94 0.27
C GLY A 16 4.85 6.80 1.58
N ALA A 17 5.96 7.52 1.70
CA ALA A 17 6.60 7.81 2.97
C ALA A 17 6.53 9.32 3.25
N MET A 18 5.86 9.67 4.34
CA MET A 18 5.62 11.03 4.78
C MET A 18 6.49 11.33 5.99
N GLU A 19 7.22 12.42 5.96
CA GLU A 19 8.04 12.82 7.10
C GLU A 19 7.13 13.27 8.26
N ALA A 20 7.48 12.84 9.46
CA ALA A 20 6.83 13.28 10.68
C ALA A 20 7.10 14.77 10.92
N PRO A 21 6.19 15.50 11.58
CA PRO A 21 6.52 16.82 12.12
C PRO A 21 7.82 16.74 12.92
N ARG A 22 8.66 17.77 12.83
CA ARG A 22 9.93 17.90 13.58
C ARG A 22 11.02 16.89 13.21
N GLY A 23 10.85 16.11 12.13
CA GLY A 23 11.85 15.14 11.70
C GLY A 23 11.87 13.86 12.53
N ASP A 24 10.77 13.53 13.21
CA ASP A 24 10.60 12.32 14.03
C ASP A 24 10.42 11.04 13.16
N GLY A 25 11.20 10.91 12.10
CA GLY A 25 11.16 9.80 11.14
C GLY A 25 10.05 9.92 10.10
N TYR A 26 9.66 8.78 9.52
CA TYR A 26 8.70 8.70 8.41
C TYR A 26 7.52 7.81 8.78
N THR A 27 6.32 8.15 8.33
CA THR A 27 5.17 7.24 8.31
C THR A 27 4.97 6.70 6.91
N ALA A 28 4.47 5.47 6.84
CA ALA A 28 4.09 4.83 5.59
C ALA A 28 2.59 5.03 5.32
N ALA A 29 2.24 5.21 4.05
CA ALA A 29 0.88 5.16 3.55
C ALA A 29 0.84 4.32 2.28
N MET A 30 -0.30 3.67 2.04
CA MET A 30 -0.45 2.80 0.88
C MET A 30 -1.88 2.77 0.35
N ILE A 31 -2.01 2.75 -0.97
CA ILE A 31 -3.25 2.43 -1.68
C ILE A 31 -2.98 1.28 -2.65
N VAL A 32 -3.84 0.28 -2.66
CA VAL A 32 -3.86 -0.78 -3.68
C VAL A 32 -5.11 -0.60 -4.51
N GLN A 33 -4.92 -0.46 -5.82
CA GLN A 33 -6.00 -0.39 -6.80
C GLN A 33 -6.02 -1.63 -7.67
N ARG A 34 -7.21 -2.13 -8.00
CA ARG A 34 -7.40 -3.21 -8.97
C ARG A 34 -7.59 -2.60 -10.37
N LEU A 35 -6.77 -3.03 -11.32
CA LEU A 35 -6.78 -2.57 -12.72
C LEU A 35 -7.77 -3.34 -13.60
N ARG A 36 -8.04 -4.62 -13.27
CA ARG A 36 -8.94 -5.51 -14.04
C ARG A 36 -9.86 -6.28 -13.09
N GLY A 37 -11.15 -6.42 -13.43
CA GLY A 37 -12.13 -7.13 -12.59
C GLY A 37 -13.58 -6.87 -12.95
N ILE A 38 -14.50 -7.29 -12.07
CA ILE A 38 -15.95 -7.22 -12.25
C ILE A 38 -16.40 -5.77 -12.50
N PRO A 39 -17.23 -5.50 -13.53
CA PRO A 39 -17.84 -4.19 -13.73
C PRO A 39 -18.53 -3.71 -12.42
N ASN A 40 -18.26 -2.47 -12.00
CA ASN A 40 -18.77 -1.84 -10.77
C ASN A 40 -18.14 -2.26 -9.43
N ALA A 41 -17.06 -3.06 -9.41
CA ALA A 41 -16.26 -3.22 -8.20
C ALA A 41 -15.46 -1.93 -7.89
N PRO A 42 -15.28 -1.54 -6.61
CA PRO A 42 -14.41 -0.42 -6.25
C PRO A 42 -13.00 -0.64 -6.82
N ARG A 43 -12.49 0.36 -7.56
CA ARG A 43 -11.12 0.32 -8.08
C ARG A 43 -10.09 0.35 -6.97
N GLU A 44 -10.42 0.94 -5.82
CA GLU A 44 -9.60 0.91 -4.61
C GLU A 44 -9.88 -0.39 -3.85
N ALA A 45 -8.94 -1.33 -3.93
CA ALA A 45 -9.03 -2.61 -3.24
C ALA A 45 -8.64 -2.48 -1.75
N TYR A 46 -7.80 -1.48 -1.41
CA TYR A 46 -7.33 -1.22 -0.05
C TYR A 46 -6.68 0.16 0.06
N ARG A 47 -6.88 0.84 1.19
CA ARG A 47 -6.19 2.07 1.58
C ARG A 47 -5.85 2.02 3.05
N ASP A 48 -4.64 2.42 3.39
CA ASP A 48 -4.21 2.63 4.76
C ASP A 48 -3.25 3.81 4.83
N GLU A 49 -3.73 4.90 5.42
CA GLU A 49 -3.02 6.17 5.60
C GLU A 49 -2.32 6.24 6.96
N SER A 50 -2.58 5.28 7.85
CA SER A 50 -1.95 5.13 9.16
C SER A 50 -1.21 3.79 9.25
N LEU A 51 -0.52 3.40 8.17
CA LEU A 51 0.05 2.07 8.02
C LEU A 51 0.94 1.74 9.23
N ALA A 52 0.75 0.55 9.81
CA ALA A 52 1.35 0.13 11.10
C ALA A 52 0.95 0.98 12.33
N GLY A 53 -0.23 1.59 12.34
CA GLY A 53 -0.73 2.37 13.46
C GLY A 53 0.06 3.67 13.71
N GLY A 54 0.68 4.23 12.66
CA GLY A 54 1.47 5.47 12.77
C GLY A 54 2.91 5.26 13.27
N HIS A 55 3.43 4.03 13.20
CA HIS A 55 4.85 3.73 13.43
C HIS A 55 5.76 4.67 12.63
N ARG A 56 6.92 5.00 13.21
CA ARG A 56 7.91 5.91 12.63
C ARG A 56 9.16 5.14 12.21
N TRP A 57 9.42 5.09 10.91
CA TRP A 57 10.64 4.52 10.37
C TRP A 57 11.76 5.56 10.37
N GLU A 58 12.99 5.10 10.60
CA GLU A 58 14.18 5.95 10.57
C GLU A 58 14.49 6.51 9.17
N SER A 59 13.98 5.86 8.11
CA SER A 59 14.17 6.31 6.73
C SER A 59 12.91 6.15 5.87
N ALA A 60 12.82 6.98 4.84
CA ALA A 60 11.76 6.88 3.85
C ALA A 60 11.79 5.53 3.10
N GLU A 61 12.98 4.98 2.86
CA GLU A 61 13.14 3.68 2.20
C GLU A 61 12.55 2.55 3.05
N ALA A 62 12.79 2.55 4.37
CA ALA A 62 12.23 1.56 5.27
C ALA A 62 10.69 1.64 5.35
N ALA A 63 10.13 2.85 5.37
CA ALA A 63 8.69 3.07 5.30
C ALA A 63 8.09 2.56 3.97
N LEU A 64 8.73 2.85 2.84
CA LEU A 64 8.30 2.36 1.52
C LEU A 64 8.41 0.83 1.41
N ALA A 65 9.50 0.24 1.88
CA ALA A 65 9.68 -1.21 1.89
C ALA A 65 8.58 -1.91 2.69
N TYR A 66 8.22 -1.38 3.85
CA TYR A 66 7.11 -1.88 4.64
C TYR A 66 5.77 -1.74 3.92
N ALA A 67 5.50 -0.58 3.30
CA ALA A 67 4.30 -0.39 2.49
C ALA A 67 4.20 -1.43 1.37
N PHE A 68 5.27 -1.67 0.60
CA PHE A 68 5.25 -2.67 -0.46
C PHE A 68 5.08 -4.09 0.05
N HIS A 69 5.72 -4.45 1.16
CA HIS A 69 5.50 -5.76 1.78
C HIS A 69 4.02 -5.95 2.14
N LYS A 70 3.40 -4.93 2.74
CA LYS A 70 1.98 -4.97 3.09
C LYS A 70 1.08 -5.06 1.85
N ALA A 71 1.42 -4.37 0.77
CA ALA A 71 0.71 -4.43 -0.50
C ALA A 71 0.64 -5.86 -1.03
N GLN A 72 1.77 -6.57 -1.01
CA GLN A 72 1.88 -7.94 -1.48
C GLN A 72 1.03 -8.90 -0.63
N GLU A 73 0.96 -8.70 0.69
CA GLU A 73 0.05 -9.47 1.54
C GLU A 73 -1.41 -9.25 1.18
N VAL A 74 -1.81 -8.00 0.97
CA VAL A 74 -3.19 -7.62 0.60
C VAL A 74 -3.56 -8.24 -0.75
N ILE A 75 -2.70 -8.09 -1.77
CA ILE A 75 -2.90 -8.66 -3.10
C ILE A 75 -3.07 -10.19 -3.01
N ARG A 76 -2.23 -10.87 -2.23
CA ARG A 76 -2.30 -12.32 -2.05
C ARG A 76 -3.63 -12.76 -1.42
N LYS A 77 -4.10 -12.05 -0.39
CA LYS A 77 -5.39 -12.33 0.25
C LYS A 77 -6.57 -12.13 -0.71
N GLN A 78 -6.53 -11.09 -1.52
CA GLN A 78 -7.56 -10.80 -2.53
C GLN A 78 -7.57 -11.85 -3.65
N ALA A 79 -6.41 -12.33 -4.09
CA ALA A 79 -6.31 -13.39 -5.10
C ALA A 79 -6.88 -14.73 -4.61
N VAL A 80 -6.63 -15.10 -3.34
CA VAL A 80 -7.20 -16.32 -2.74
C VAL A 80 -8.71 -16.21 -2.57
N GLY A 81 -9.22 -15.05 -2.14
CA GLY A 81 -10.67 -14.83 -2.02
C GLY A 81 -11.42 -14.87 -3.35
N ALA A 82 -10.77 -14.48 -4.46
CA ALA A 82 -11.36 -14.50 -5.79
C ALA A 82 -11.40 -15.90 -6.44
N LEU A 83 -10.57 -16.85 -5.99
CA LEU A 83 -10.57 -18.24 -6.48
C LEU A 83 -11.56 -19.15 -5.74
N ALA A 84 -12.13 -18.68 -4.62
CA ALA A 84 -13.03 -19.44 -3.76
C ALA A 84 -14.52 -19.05 -3.91
N ALA A 85 -14.85 -18.14 -4.84
CA ALA A 85 -16.20 -17.66 -5.15
C ALA A 85 -16.57 -18.00 -6.59
#